data_AF-B3H452-F1
#
_entry.id   AF-B3H452-F1
#
_cell.length_a   1.000
_cell.length_b   1.000
_cell.length_c   1.000
_cell.angle_alpha   90.00
_cell.angle_beta   90.00
_cell.angle_gamma   90.00
#
_symmetry.space_group_name_H-M   'P 1'
#
loop_
_entity.id
_entity.type
_entity.pdbx_description
1 polymer ?
#
loop_
_entity_poly.entity_id
_entity_poly.type
_entity_poly.pdbx_seq_one_letter_code
_entity_poly.pdbx_strand_id
1 'polypeptide(L)'
;MSPSDESTNGSRCSSCISSDNDGNDFGKSDEFTCKQCKNSDSKSKSKSVNDSDKLRRIIVASVKGFTIGTGLKGGLAIFSIVARFARRRRSSPQSRKTGEFSNSEAIAMGIKETLRYGLFLGTFAGTFVSVDEAIAALAGDKRTAKWRALFAGLVAGPSMLLTGPNTQHTSLAVYILMRAAVLASRCGIKSKRFGTICKPLTWKHGDLFLMCLSSSQILSAYILKQESLPSSYKSFLNKQGGKDLSILQGVKDIATAQPFTNLRAIEKYYKSVGVDIKLDPTMKVPCTIIHGNESCVKHGVTFFLQAYKRALPVYVPVYLIPALIVHRQDLLKKQYSILGKGLLGTARSSLFLATYCSSAWAWTCLLFRTFETCNIPLVAIATVQTKAILITYHC
;
A
#
# COMPACT_ATOMS: atom_id res chain seq x y z
N MET A 1 -20.01 -42.88 -77.03
CA MET A 1 -20.50 -41.49 -77.08
C MET A 1 -19.92 -40.77 -75.87
N SER A 2 -19.08 -39.75 -76.09
CA SER A 2 -18.54 -38.86 -75.05
C SER A 2 -19.57 -37.75 -74.69
N PRO A 3 -19.26 -36.74 -73.85
CA PRO A 3 -19.69 -36.61 -72.44
C PRO A 3 -20.45 -35.29 -72.15
N SER A 4 -20.79 -34.99 -70.88
CA SER A 4 -20.53 -33.69 -70.21
C SER A 4 -21.25 -33.52 -68.86
N ASP A 5 -20.43 -33.18 -67.85
CA ASP A 5 -20.57 -32.17 -66.79
C ASP A 5 -21.90 -31.99 -66.00
N GLU A 6 -21.84 -32.12 -64.66
CA GLU A 6 -21.68 -30.97 -63.76
C GLU A 6 -21.85 -31.42 -62.29
N SER A 7 -21.07 -30.80 -61.40
CA SER A 7 -20.97 -31.12 -59.97
C SER A 7 -21.62 -30.03 -59.13
N THR A 8 -22.32 -30.39 -58.05
CA THR A 8 -22.43 -29.56 -56.82
C THR A 8 -23.07 -30.34 -55.66
N ASN A 9 -22.21 -30.87 -54.76
CA ASN A 9 -22.55 -31.15 -53.36
C ASN A 9 -22.51 -29.81 -52.59
N GLY A 10 -23.30 -29.50 -51.55
CA GLY A 10 -24.01 -30.36 -50.63
C GLY A 10 -23.69 -29.94 -49.18
N SER A 11 -24.52 -29.06 -48.62
CA SER A 11 -25.04 -29.03 -47.23
C SER A 11 -24.15 -28.89 -45.97
N ARG A 12 -24.70 -28.05 -45.05
CA ARG A 12 -24.96 -28.23 -43.60
C ARG A 12 -23.90 -27.88 -42.54
N CYS A 13 -24.27 -26.89 -41.71
CA CYS A 13 -23.85 -26.68 -40.33
C CYS A 13 -24.57 -27.64 -39.36
N SER A 14 -23.83 -28.27 -38.44
CA SER A 14 -24.32 -28.89 -37.18
C SER A 14 -23.11 -29.02 -36.23
N SER A 15 -23.06 -28.32 -35.08
CA SER A 15 -23.48 -28.76 -33.73
C SER A 15 -22.41 -29.57 -32.96
N CYS A 16 -21.99 -29.07 -31.77
CA CYS A 16 -21.59 -29.89 -30.62
C CYS A 16 -21.93 -29.13 -29.30
N ILE A 17 -22.90 -29.67 -28.55
CA ILE A 17 -23.21 -29.41 -27.14
C ILE A 17 -22.88 -30.70 -26.38
N SER A 18 -22.22 -30.62 -25.21
CA SER A 18 -22.64 -31.31 -23.95
C SER A 18 -21.70 -31.05 -22.76
N SER A 19 -22.34 -30.89 -21.61
CA SER A 19 -21.87 -30.88 -20.20
C SER A 19 -21.27 -32.25 -19.78
N ASP A 20 -20.50 -32.47 -18.71
CA ASP A 20 -20.66 -32.13 -17.27
C ASP A 20 -19.33 -32.25 -16.46
N ASN A 21 -19.30 -31.54 -15.32
CA ASN A 21 -18.60 -31.71 -14.02
C ASN A 21 -17.29 -32.51 -13.89
N ASP A 22 -16.20 -31.86 -13.42
CA ASP A 22 -15.79 -31.82 -11.99
C ASP A 22 -14.44 -31.09 -11.79
N GLY A 23 -14.32 -30.35 -10.67
CA GLY A 23 -13.06 -30.13 -9.92
C GLY A 23 -11.96 -29.20 -10.46
N ASN A 24 -11.72 -28.10 -9.73
CA ASN A 24 -10.43 -27.42 -9.52
C ASN A 24 -9.42 -27.32 -10.68
N ASP A 25 -9.21 -26.12 -11.27
CA ASP A 25 -7.91 -25.43 -11.19
C ASP A 25 -7.95 -24.01 -11.77
N PHE A 26 -7.04 -23.18 -11.26
CA PHE A 26 -6.80 -21.79 -11.63
C PHE A 26 -6.37 -21.63 -13.10
N GLY A 27 -7.16 -20.84 -13.84
CA GLY A 27 -6.70 -19.82 -14.80
C GLY A 27 -5.55 -20.19 -15.74
N LYS A 28 -5.86 -20.95 -16.79
CA LYS A 28 -5.01 -21.11 -17.97
C LYS A 28 -5.78 -20.56 -19.18
N SER A 29 -5.32 -19.43 -19.73
CA SER A 29 -5.82 -18.92 -21.01
C SER A 29 -5.11 -19.66 -22.12
N ASP A 30 -5.67 -20.81 -22.52
CA ASP A 30 -5.23 -21.54 -23.70
C ASP A 30 -5.87 -20.96 -24.97
N GLU A 31 -5.00 -20.85 -25.96
CA GLU A 31 -5.15 -20.28 -27.30
C GLU A 31 -6.01 -21.20 -28.18
N PHE A 32 -7.20 -20.76 -28.59
CA PHE A 32 -7.98 -21.43 -29.64
C PHE A 32 -7.86 -20.67 -30.96
N THR A 33 -7.04 -21.22 -31.86
CA THR A 33 -6.85 -20.75 -33.23
C THR A 33 -7.90 -21.40 -34.13
N CYS A 34 -8.83 -20.62 -34.69
CA CYS A 34 -9.60 -21.04 -35.86
C CYS A 34 -8.99 -20.37 -37.10
N LYS A 35 -8.17 -21.13 -37.84
CA LYS A 35 -7.63 -20.73 -39.14
C LYS A 35 -8.47 -21.38 -40.23
N GLN A 36 -9.32 -20.61 -40.90
CA GLN A 36 -9.49 -20.70 -42.36
C GLN A 36 -10.41 -19.60 -42.90
N CYS A 37 -10.15 -19.24 -44.16
CA CYS A 37 -10.87 -18.29 -45.02
C CYS A 37 -10.47 -16.81 -44.90
N LYS A 38 -9.38 -16.44 -45.58
CA LYS A 38 -9.45 -15.50 -46.72
C LYS A 38 -8.09 -15.40 -47.42
N ASN A 39 -8.07 -15.80 -48.69
CA ASN A 39 -6.97 -15.54 -49.60
C ASN A 39 -7.43 -14.50 -50.64
N SER A 40 -6.50 -13.61 -50.97
CA SER A 40 -6.44 -12.82 -52.21
C SER A 40 -7.47 -11.70 -52.43
N ASP A 41 -7.22 -10.53 -51.80
CA ASP A 41 -7.29 -9.18 -52.44
C ASP A 41 -6.99 -8.06 -51.41
N SER A 42 -5.90 -8.19 -50.66
CA SER A 42 -5.71 -7.36 -49.46
C SER A 42 -4.26 -7.02 -49.16
N LYS A 43 -3.53 -6.36 -50.06
CA LYS A 43 -2.29 -5.65 -49.67
C LYS A 43 -2.55 -4.20 -49.23
N SER A 44 -3.57 -3.53 -49.77
CA SER A 44 -4.01 -2.21 -49.28
C SER A 44 -4.99 -2.31 -48.10
N LYS A 45 -5.95 -3.25 -48.16
CA LYS A 45 -6.93 -3.50 -47.10
C LYS A 45 -6.34 -4.15 -45.83
N SER A 46 -5.29 -4.95 -45.92
CA SER A 46 -4.68 -5.57 -44.73
C SER A 46 -3.87 -4.56 -43.89
N LYS A 47 -3.22 -3.58 -44.53
CA LYS A 47 -2.57 -2.47 -43.82
C LYS A 47 -3.60 -1.60 -43.08
N SER A 48 -4.68 -1.20 -43.76
CA SER A 48 -5.70 -0.33 -43.15
C SER A 48 -6.47 -1.01 -42.00
N VAL A 49 -6.75 -2.31 -42.10
CA VAL A 49 -7.41 -3.07 -41.04
C VAL A 49 -6.49 -3.23 -39.82
N ASN A 50 -5.21 -3.54 -40.05
CA ASN A 50 -4.25 -3.74 -38.96
C ASN A 50 -3.92 -2.43 -38.24
N ASP A 51 -3.83 -1.30 -38.95
CA ASP A 51 -3.61 0.01 -38.34
C ASP A 51 -4.84 0.51 -37.56
N SER A 52 -6.05 0.21 -38.04
CA SER A 52 -7.30 0.46 -37.31
C SER A 52 -7.37 -0.34 -36.00
N ASP A 53 -6.99 -1.61 -36.01
CA ASP A 53 -6.97 -2.46 -34.81
C ASP A 53 -5.92 -1.99 -33.78
N LYS A 54 -4.76 -1.53 -34.24
CA LYS A 54 -3.72 -0.94 -33.38
C LYS A 54 -4.18 0.36 -32.73
N LEU A 55 -4.77 1.26 -33.53
CA LEU A 55 -5.36 2.51 -33.02
C LEU A 55 -6.45 2.23 -32.01
N ARG A 56 -7.32 1.25 -32.26
CA ARG A 56 -8.35 0.83 -31.32
C ARG A 56 -7.76 0.35 -29.99
N ARG A 57 -6.68 -0.44 -30.00
CA ARG A 57 -6.00 -0.90 -28.78
C ARG A 57 -5.41 0.27 -27.98
N ILE A 58 -4.78 1.23 -28.65
CA ILE A 58 -4.21 2.44 -28.03
C ILE A 58 -5.32 3.27 -27.37
N ILE A 59 -6.42 3.50 -28.09
CA ILE A 59 -7.56 4.27 -27.58
C ILE A 59 -8.19 3.55 -26.39
N VAL A 60 -8.45 2.23 -26.49
CA VAL A 60 -9.02 1.44 -25.40
C VAL A 60 -8.11 1.46 -24.17
N ALA A 61 -6.80 1.32 -24.35
CA ALA A 61 -5.83 1.39 -23.25
C ALA A 61 -5.82 2.77 -22.58
N SER A 62 -5.87 3.85 -23.37
CA SER A 62 -5.89 5.23 -22.88
C SER A 62 -7.18 5.54 -22.12
N VAL A 63 -8.34 5.15 -22.67
CA VAL A 63 -9.66 5.32 -22.02
C VAL A 63 -9.74 4.50 -20.74
N LYS A 64 -9.25 3.26 -20.76
CA LYS A 64 -9.19 2.42 -19.55
C LYS A 64 -8.27 3.01 -18.48
N GLY A 65 -7.10 3.53 -18.87
CA GLY A 65 -6.19 4.22 -17.96
C GLY A 65 -6.82 5.47 -17.34
N PHE A 66 -7.49 6.29 -18.16
CA PHE A 66 -8.18 7.49 -17.74
C PHE A 66 -9.34 7.21 -16.78
N THR A 67 -10.19 6.22 -17.10
CA THR A 67 -11.33 5.83 -16.25
C THR A 67 -10.87 5.26 -14.90
N ILE A 68 -9.80 4.46 -14.88
CA ILE A 68 -9.21 3.98 -13.61
C ILE A 68 -8.63 5.15 -12.81
N GLY A 69 -7.91 6.08 -13.45
CA GLY A 69 -7.30 7.21 -12.77
C GLY A 69 -8.31 8.19 -12.17
N THR A 70 -9.31 8.57 -12.98
CA THR A 70 -10.42 9.42 -12.51
C THR A 70 -11.24 8.72 -11.42
N GLY A 71 -11.50 7.42 -11.54
CA GLY A 71 -12.20 6.64 -10.52
C GLY A 71 -11.48 6.61 -9.17
N LEU A 72 -10.17 6.36 -9.16
CA LEU A 72 -9.36 6.30 -7.93
C LEU A 72 -9.30 7.66 -7.22
N LYS A 73 -8.94 8.72 -7.95
CA LYS A 73 -8.76 10.05 -7.34
C LYS A 73 -10.10 10.74 -7.06
N GLY A 74 -11.08 10.56 -7.95
CA GLY A 74 -12.45 11.06 -7.78
C GLY A 74 -13.16 10.37 -6.62
N GLY A 75 -13.00 9.06 -6.45
CA GLY A 75 -13.52 8.32 -5.29
C GLY A 75 -12.98 8.85 -3.97
N LEU A 76 -11.68 9.16 -3.89
CA LEU A 76 -11.08 9.77 -2.70
C LEU A 76 -11.60 11.18 -2.44
N ALA A 77 -11.78 12.00 -3.48
CA ALA A 77 -12.34 13.35 -3.36
C ALA A 77 -13.77 13.29 -2.81
N ILE A 78 -14.63 12.45 -3.41
CA ILE A 78 -16.01 12.23 -2.96
C ILE A 78 -16.03 11.72 -1.51
N PHE A 79 -15.21 10.71 -1.18
CA PHE A 79 -15.12 10.18 0.18
C PHE A 79 -14.72 11.26 1.19
N SER A 80 -13.75 12.12 0.85
CA SER A 80 -13.30 13.19 1.73
C SER A 80 -14.40 14.23 1.99
N ILE A 81 -15.21 14.54 0.97
CA ILE A 81 -16.37 15.45 1.07
C ILE A 81 -17.47 14.80 1.93
N VAL A 82 -17.82 13.54 1.66
CA VAL A 82 -18.81 12.78 2.43
C VAL A 82 -18.38 12.65 3.90
N ALA A 83 -17.12 12.34 4.17
CA ALA A 83 -16.58 12.26 5.52
C ALA A 83 -16.55 13.62 6.24
N ARG A 84 -16.36 14.72 5.50
CA ARG A 84 -16.48 16.08 6.04
C ARG A 84 -17.95 16.40 6.38
N PHE A 85 -18.88 16.06 5.50
CA PHE A 85 -20.32 16.24 5.72
C PHE A 85 -20.84 15.41 6.90
N ALA A 86 -20.45 14.14 6.98
CA ALA A 86 -20.82 13.24 8.08
C ALA A 86 -20.26 13.72 9.45
N ARG A 87 -19.04 14.27 9.47
CA ARG A 87 -18.48 14.92 10.67
C ARG A 87 -19.21 16.20 11.04
N ARG A 88 -19.57 17.03 10.05
CA ARG A 88 -20.36 18.26 10.25
C ARG A 88 -21.72 17.97 10.88
N ARG A 89 -22.36 16.86 10.52
CA ARG A 89 -23.63 16.41 11.11
C ARG A 89 -23.53 16.09 12.61
N ARG A 90 -22.32 15.81 13.12
CA ARG A 90 -22.02 15.58 14.55
C ARG A 90 -21.54 16.83 15.29
N SER A 91 -21.31 17.96 14.61
CA SER A 91 -20.78 19.19 15.21
C SER A 91 -21.85 20.28 15.37
N SER A 92 -21.70 21.09 16.42
CA SER A 92 -22.63 22.13 16.89
C SER A 92 -23.05 23.17 15.80
N PRO A 93 -24.26 23.77 15.88
CA PRO A 93 -24.88 24.57 14.81
C PRO A 93 -24.15 25.85 14.37
N GLN A 94 -23.15 26.31 15.11
CA GLN A 94 -22.50 27.61 14.92
C GLN A 94 -21.51 27.67 13.74
N SER A 95 -21.08 26.53 13.20
CA SER A 95 -20.17 26.42 12.04
C SER A 95 -20.89 26.36 10.67
N ARG A 96 -22.18 26.75 10.62
CA ARG A 96 -23.03 26.58 9.42
C ARG A 96 -22.91 27.68 8.37
N LYS A 97 -22.53 28.92 8.72
CA LYS A 97 -22.64 30.07 7.80
C LYS A 97 -21.36 30.46 7.03
N THR A 98 -20.16 30.16 7.51
CA THR A 98 -18.90 30.61 6.86
C THR A 98 -18.33 29.60 5.85
N GLY A 99 -19.02 28.48 5.62
CA GLY A 99 -18.45 27.32 4.93
C GLY A 99 -18.81 27.16 3.46
N GLU A 100 -19.68 27.99 2.88
CA GLU A 100 -20.31 27.70 1.58
C GLU A 100 -19.42 28.08 0.37
N PHE A 101 -18.75 29.24 0.43
CA PHE A 101 -17.81 29.70 -0.62
C PHE A 101 -16.51 28.86 -0.71
N SER A 102 -16.03 28.29 0.41
CA SER A 102 -14.85 27.40 0.41
C SER A 102 -15.14 26.03 -0.22
N ASN A 103 -16.40 25.58 -0.24
CA ASN A 103 -16.74 24.26 -0.75
C ASN A 103 -16.69 24.22 -2.28
N SER A 104 -17.15 25.27 -2.98
CA SER A 104 -17.10 25.31 -4.45
C SER A 104 -15.65 25.30 -4.96
N GLU A 105 -14.76 26.05 -4.30
CA GLU A 105 -13.34 26.08 -4.62
C GLU A 105 -12.64 24.76 -4.30
N ALA A 106 -12.94 24.13 -3.16
CA ALA A 106 -12.42 22.81 -2.81
C ALA A 106 -12.91 21.71 -3.76
N ILE A 107 -14.16 21.80 -4.23
CA ILE A 107 -14.72 20.89 -5.23
C ILE A 107 -14.05 21.11 -6.58
N ALA A 108 -13.88 22.36 -7.02
CA ALA A 108 -13.19 22.70 -8.26
C ALA A 108 -11.73 22.22 -8.26
N MET A 109 -11.01 22.41 -7.16
CA MET A 109 -9.66 21.87 -6.98
C MET A 109 -9.64 20.34 -7.02
N GLY A 110 -10.58 19.67 -6.34
CA GLY A 110 -10.71 18.21 -6.36
C GLY A 110 -11.00 17.64 -7.75
N ILE A 111 -11.84 18.31 -8.54
CA ILE A 111 -12.12 17.96 -9.93
C ILE A 111 -10.88 18.16 -10.80
N LYS A 112 -10.20 19.30 -10.65
CA LYS A 112 -8.96 19.60 -11.39
C LYS A 112 -7.84 18.60 -11.10
N GLU A 113 -7.66 18.21 -9.84
CA GLU A 113 -6.73 17.13 -9.47
C GLU A 113 -7.14 15.77 -10.05
N THR A 114 -8.44 15.45 -10.01
CA THR A 114 -8.96 14.19 -10.56
C THR A 114 -8.75 14.10 -12.06
N LEU A 115 -8.99 15.19 -12.80
CA LEU A 115 -8.76 15.27 -14.24
C LEU A 115 -7.28 15.19 -14.59
N ARG A 116 -6.39 15.89 -13.86
CA ARG A 116 -4.94 15.78 -14.06
C ARG A 116 -4.43 14.35 -13.84
N TYR A 117 -4.89 13.70 -12.79
CA TYR A 117 -4.50 12.33 -12.49
C TYR A 117 -5.06 11.32 -13.49
N GLY A 118 -6.30 11.53 -13.95
CA GLY A 118 -6.90 10.77 -15.05
C GLY A 118 -6.09 10.93 -16.35
N LEU A 119 -5.76 12.17 -16.72
CA LEU A 119 -4.98 12.48 -17.92
C LEU A 119 -3.59 11.86 -17.87
N PHE A 120 -2.93 11.89 -16.71
CA PHE A 120 -1.67 11.21 -16.47
C PHE A 120 -1.78 9.70 -16.78
N LEU A 121 -2.70 8.99 -16.13
CA LEU A 121 -2.81 7.53 -16.31
C LEU A 121 -3.29 7.13 -17.71
N GLY A 122 -4.15 7.93 -18.33
CA GLY A 122 -4.55 7.75 -19.72
C GLY A 122 -3.37 7.90 -20.68
N THR A 123 -2.58 8.97 -20.52
CA THR A 123 -1.39 9.22 -21.35
C THR A 123 -0.32 8.15 -21.14
N PHE A 124 -0.05 7.76 -19.88
CA PHE A 124 0.89 6.70 -19.56
C PHE A 124 0.51 5.38 -20.26
N ALA A 125 -0.75 4.95 -20.14
CA ALA A 125 -1.23 3.71 -20.76
C ALA A 125 -1.21 3.79 -22.30
N GLY A 126 -1.62 4.93 -22.85
CA GLY A 126 -1.58 5.20 -24.29
C GLY A 126 -0.16 5.14 -24.85
N THR A 127 0.77 5.91 -24.28
CA THR A 127 2.18 5.92 -24.70
C THR A 127 2.82 4.54 -24.56
N PHE A 128 2.55 3.82 -23.46
CA PHE A 128 3.06 2.48 -23.26
C PHE A 128 2.61 1.53 -24.39
N VAL A 129 1.31 1.46 -24.68
CA VAL A 129 0.77 0.56 -25.72
C VAL A 129 1.22 1.00 -27.11
N SER A 130 1.27 2.31 -27.39
CA SER A 130 1.76 2.83 -28.66
C SER A 130 3.21 2.43 -28.93
N VAL A 131 4.10 2.58 -27.93
CA VAL A 131 5.52 2.23 -28.07
C VAL A 131 5.70 0.70 -28.15
N ASP A 132 4.95 -0.05 -27.35
CA ASP A 132 4.97 -1.53 -27.37
C ASP A 132 4.52 -2.08 -28.75
N GLU A 133 3.44 -1.56 -29.33
CA GLU A 133 2.95 -1.97 -30.64
C GLU A 133 3.87 -1.50 -31.79
N ALA A 134 4.45 -0.30 -31.69
CA ALA A 134 5.41 0.20 -32.68
C ALA A 134 6.68 -0.66 -32.74
N ILE A 135 7.23 -1.05 -31.58
CA ILE A 135 8.40 -1.92 -31.53
C ILE A 135 8.09 -3.32 -32.03
N ALA A 136 6.89 -3.84 -31.73
CA ALA A 136 6.42 -5.11 -32.28
C ALA A 136 6.36 -5.09 -33.81
N ALA A 137 5.77 -4.03 -34.36
CA ALA A 137 5.58 -3.86 -35.80
C ALA A 137 6.92 -3.69 -36.55
N LEU A 138 7.92 -3.04 -35.92
CA LEU A 138 9.21 -2.74 -36.55
C LEU A 138 10.24 -3.87 -36.42
N ALA A 139 10.31 -4.53 -35.26
CA ALA A 139 11.40 -5.45 -34.93
C ALA A 139 10.93 -6.90 -34.64
N GLY A 140 9.63 -7.16 -34.74
CA GLY A 140 9.00 -8.48 -34.62
C GLY A 140 8.76 -8.94 -33.17
N ASP A 141 7.60 -9.54 -32.93
CA ASP A 141 7.11 -9.93 -31.60
C ASP A 141 8.05 -10.85 -30.82
N LYS A 142 8.56 -11.90 -31.49
CA LYS A 142 9.35 -12.95 -30.82
C LYS A 142 10.73 -12.49 -30.38
N ARG A 143 11.34 -11.54 -31.10
CA ARG A 143 12.70 -11.05 -30.83
C ARG A 143 12.72 -9.96 -29.77
N THR A 144 11.65 -9.16 -29.69
CA THR A 144 11.57 -7.97 -28.84
C THR A 144 10.88 -8.20 -27.48
N ALA A 145 10.16 -9.30 -27.32
CA ALA A 145 9.36 -9.61 -26.11
C ALA A 145 10.10 -9.46 -24.76
N LYS A 146 11.43 -9.60 -24.72
CA LYS A 146 12.22 -9.52 -23.49
C LYS A 146 12.49 -8.09 -23.00
N TRP A 147 12.52 -7.10 -23.90
CA TRP A 147 12.98 -5.73 -23.60
C TRP A 147 11.93 -4.66 -23.94
N ARG A 148 10.97 -5.01 -24.81
CA ARG A 148 9.96 -4.09 -25.34
C ARG A 148 9.16 -3.39 -24.25
N ALA A 149 8.67 -4.14 -23.26
CA ALA A 149 7.93 -3.59 -22.13
C ALA A 149 8.78 -2.65 -21.25
N LEU A 150 10.09 -2.92 -21.13
CA LEU A 150 11.00 -2.07 -20.37
C LEU A 150 11.20 -0.73 -21.08
N PHE A 151 11.40 -0.76 -22.41
CA PHE A 151 11.55 0.45 -23.21
C PHE A 151 10.24 1.25 -23.30
N ALA A 152 9.11 0.59 -23.51
CA ALA A 152 7.79 1.23 -23.49
C ALA A 152 7.51 1.91 -22.15
N GLY A 153 7.89 1.28 -21.03
CA GLY A 153 7.80 1.87 -19.70
C GLY A 153 8.72 3.07 -19.51
N LEU A 154 9.95 3.03 -20.03
CA LEU A 154 10.91 4.14 -19.98
C LEU A 154 10.39 5.37 -20.75
N VAL A 155 9.82 5.16 -21.94
CA VAL A 155 9.25 6.23 -22.77
C VAL A 155 7.93 6.77 -22.17
N ALA A 156 7.13 5.91 -21.55
CA ALA A 156 5.88 6.32 -20.90
C ALA A 156 6.11 7.02 -19.54
N GLY A 157 7.20 6.72 -18.84
CA GLY A 157 7.53 7.26 -17.50
C GLY A 157 7.43 8.79 -17.36
N PRO A 158 7.96 9.60 -18.29
CA PRO A 158 7.85 11.05 -18.26
C PRO A 158 6.42 11.60 -18.23
N SER A 159 5.41 10.82 -18.64
CA SER A 159 4.00 11.22 -18.53
C SER A 159 3.58 11.56 -17.09
N MET A 160 4.31 11.08 -16.07
CA MET A 160 4.07 11.42 -14.66
C MET A 160 4.18 12.93 -14.37
N LEU A 161 4.94 13.67 -15.18
CA LEU A 161 5.07 15.13 -15.09
C LEU A 161 3.75 15.87 -15.37
N LEU A 162 2.81 15.24 -16.11
CA LEU A 162 1.48 15.79 -16.38
C LEU A 162 0.63 15.97 -15.11
N THR A 163 0.99 15.32 -14.01
CA THR A 163 0.27 15.44 -12.74
C THR A 163 0.48 16.82 -12.08
N GLY A 164 1.55 17.54 -12.45
CA GLY A 164 1.78 18.94 -12.08
C GLY A 164 3.21 19.21 -11.60
N PRO A 165 3.85 20.32 -12.02
CA PRO A 165 5.24 20.64 -11.67
C PRO A 165 5.45 20.99 -10.19
N ASN A 166 4.38 21.28 -9.44
CA ASN A 166 4.45 21.70 -8.03
C ASN A 166 3.87 20.66 -7.05
N THR A 167 3.52 19.46 -7.53
CA THR A 167 2.97 18.38 -6.71
C THR A 167 3.92 17.19 -6.72
N GLN A 168 4.80 17.11 -5.72
CA GLN A 168 5.70 15.98 -5.55
C GLN A 168 4.90 14.74 -5.08
N HIS A 169 4.59 13.82 -6.02
CA HIS A 169 3.96 12.54 -5.70
C HIS A 169 4.96 11.50 -5.20
N THR A 170 5.80 11.87 -4.22
CA THR A 170 6.85 11.01 -3.65
C THR A 170 6.29 9.68 -3.14
N SER A 171 5.11 9.70 -2.50
CA SER A 171 4.45 8.47 -2.04
C SER A 171 4.07 7.52 -3.17
N LEU A 172 3.61 8.05 -4.31
CA LEU A 172 3.26 7.25 -5.49
C LEU A 172 4.50 6.67 -6.15
N ALA A 173 5.56 7.48 -6.31
CA ALA A 173 6.82 7.04 -6.88
C ALA A 173 7.45 5.91 -6.04
N VAL A 174 7.52 6.08 -4.72
CA VAL A 174 8.00 5.05 -3.79
C VAL A 174 7.13 3.79 -3.87
N TYR A 175 5.80 3.92 -3.99
CA TYR A 175 4.90 2.78 -4.14
C TYR A 175 5.16 2.01 -5.45
N ILE A 176 5.29 2.71 -6.57
CA ILE A 176 5.58 2.09 -7.88
C ILE A 176 6.94 1.38 -7.83
N LEU A 177 7.97 2.04 -7.28
CA LEU A 177 9.30 1.46 -7.12
C LEU A 177 9.25 0.19 -6.26
N MET A 178 8.55 0.23 -5.13
CA MET A 178 8.36 -0.94 -4.26
C MET A 178 7.68 -2.09 -5.01
N ARG A 179 6.61 -1.81 -5.77
CA ARG A 179 5.91 -2.83 -6.56
C ARG A 179 6.79 -3.41 -7.67
N ALA A 180 7.54 -2.55 -8.36
CA ALA A 180 8.49 -2.98 -9.38
C ALA A 180 9.59 -3.86 -8.79
N ALA A 181 10.15 -3.49 -7.63
CA ALA A 181 11.13 -4.30 -6.91
C ALA A 181 10.56 -5.67 -6.51
N VAL A 182 9.35 -5.72 -5.93
CA VAL A 182 8.69 -6.98 -5.56
C VAL A 182 8.47 -7.89 -6.76
N LEU A 183 8.01 -7.34 -7.89
CA LEU A 183 7.83 -8.09 -9.13
C LEU A 183 9.17 -8.59 -9.68
N ALA A 184 10.18 -7.71 -9.74
CA ALA A 184 11.53 -8.06 -10.18
C ALA A 184 12.13 -9.18 -9.32
N SER A 185 11.98 -9.11 -7.99
CA SER A 185 12.42 -10.16 -7.07
C SER A 185 11.70 -11.49 -7.32
N ARG A 186 10.36 -11.47 -7.48
CA ARG A 186 9.58 -12.69 -7.75
C ARG A 186 9.94 -13.33 -9.10
N CYS A 187 10.10 -12.51 -10.14
CA CYS A 187 10.54 -12.97 -11.45
C CYS A 187 12.00 -13.47 -11.42
N GLY A 188 12.86 -12.82 -10.63
CA GLY A 188 14.26 -13.19 -10.43
C GLY A 188 14.42 -14.55 -9.74
N ILE A 189 13.65 -14.81 -8.68
CA ILE A 189 13.63 -16.10 -7.98
C ILE A 189 13.21 -17.25 -8.91
N LYS A 190 12.25 -17.02 -9.82
CA LYS A 190 11.78 -18.03 -10.79
C LYS A 190 12.75 -18.23 -11.98
N SER A 191 13.73 -17.36 -12.16
CA SER A 191 14.65 -17.40 -13.30
C SER A 191 15.79 -18.39 -13.07
N LYS A 192 16.09 -19.24 -14.08
CA LYS A 192 17.20 -20.22 -14.01
C LYS A 192 18.58 -19.56 -13.82
N ARG A 193 18.76 -18.31 -14.27
CA ARG A 193 20.04 -17.57 -14.18
C ARG A 193 20.19 -16.76 -12.89
N PHE A 194 19.11 -16.15 -12.41
CA PHE A 194 19.14 -15.29 -11.23
C PHE A 194 18.65 -15.99 -9.95
N GLY A 195 18.08 -17.19 -10.06
CA GLY A 195 17.57 -17.96 -8.91
C GLY A 195 18.65 -18.26 -7.86
N THR A 196 19.90 -18.47 -8.27
CA THR A 196 21.01 -18.70 -7.32
C THR A 196 21.36 -17.45 -6.52
N ILE A 197 21.38 -16.27 -7.15
CA ILE A 197 21.69 -14.99 -6.49
C ILE A 197 20.50 -14.52 -5.62
N CYS A 198 19.27 -14.81 -6.03
CA CYS A 198 18.06 -14.48 -5.27
C CYS A 198 17.68 -15.55 -4.22
N LYS A 199 18.42 -16.64 -4.09
CA LYS A 199 18.18 -17.72 -3.11
C LYS A 199 18.16 -17.26 -1.65
N PRO A 200 18.99 -16.29 -1.20
CA PRO A 200 18.91 -15.73 0.15
C PRO A 200 17.59 -15.02 0.44
N LEU A 201 16.93 -14.48 -0.61
CA LEU A 201 15.66 -13.80 -0.50
C LEU A 201 14.48 -14.78 -0.28
N THR A 202 14.69 -16.06 -0.59
CA THR A 202 13.72 -17.16 -0.39
C THR A 202 13.87 -17.83 0.98
N TRP A 203 14.59 -17.22 1.92
CA TRP A 203 14.72 -17.76 3.27
C TRP A 203 13.34 -17.92 3.93
N LYS A 204 13.12 -19.05 4.62
CA LYS A 204 11.84 -19.43 5.24
C LYS A 204 11.26 -18.33 6.15
N HIS A 205 12.11 -17.51 6.74
CA HIS A 205 11.75 -16.39 7.62
C HIS A 205 12.26 -15.03 7.08
N GLY A 206 12.49 -14.92 5.78
CA GLY A 206 13.02 -13.69 5.17
C GLY A 206 12.04 -12.52 5.24
N ASP A 207 10.75 -12.77 5.14
CA ASP A 207 9.68 -11.80 5.33
C ASP A 207 9.66 -11.26 6.77
N LEU A 208 9.82 -12.15 7.75
CA LEU A 208 9.96 -11.81 9.16
C LEU A 208 11.19 -10.95 9.42
N PHE A 209 12.36 -11.37 8.92
CA PHE A 209 13.60 -10.62 9.08
C PHE A 209 13.50 -9.23 8.44
N LEU A 210 12.95 -9.13 7.22
CA LEU A 210 12.76 -7.87 6.51
C LEU A 210 11.80 -6.95 7.28
N MET A 211 10.71 -7.49 7.83
CA MET A 211 9.77 -6.74 8.64
C MET A 211 10.45 -6.22 9.92
N CYS A 212 11.23 -7.05 10.62
CA CYS A 212 11.98 -6.66 11.82
C CYS A 212 12.95 -5.52 11.53
N LEU A 213 13.76 -5.67 10.47
CA LEU A 213 14.77 -4.70 10.04
C LEU A 213 14.13 -3.37 9.63
N SER A 214 13.11 -3.40 8.76
CA SER A 214 12.38 -2.19 8.35
C SER A 214 11.74 -1.48 9.54
N SER A 215 11.10 -2.25 10.42
CA SER A 215 10.45 -1.71 11.60
C SER A 215 11.45 -1.14 12.62
N SER A 216 12.65 -1.71 12.70
CA SER A 216 13.76 -1.18 13.52
C SER A 216 14.24 0.17 13.01
N GLN A 217 14.43 0.29 11.70
CA GLN A 217 14.78 1.55 11.04
C GLN A 217 13.70 2.62 11.25
N ILE A 218 12.43 2.26 11.07
CA ILE A 218 11.27 3.16 11.29
C ILE A 218 11.24 3.68 12.73
N LEU A 219 11.39 2.78 13.71
CA LEU A 219 11.31 3.17 15.12
C LEU A 219 12.55 3.99 15.56
N SER A 220 13.73 3.68 15.01
CA SER A 220 14.94 4.49 15.22
C SER A 220 14.79 5.89 14.63
N ALA A 221 14.24 6.01 13.42
CA ALA A 221 13.92 7.30 12.80
C ALA A 221 12.86 8.07 13.62
N TYR A 222 11.87 7.36 14.16
CA TYR A 222 10.84 7.95 15.03
C TYR A 222 11.40 8.50 16.34
N ILE A 223 12.41 7.88 16.95
CA ILE A 223 13.00 8.38 18.20
C ILE A 223 14.04 9.49 17.91
N LEU A 224 14.96 9.26 16.97
CA LEU A 224 16.11 10.14 16.76
C LEU A 224 15.81 11.34 15.86
N LYS A 225 15.03 11.14 14.79
CA LYS A 225 14.82 12.15 13.74
C LYS A 225 13.40 12.11 13.16
N GLN A 226 12.41 12.44 13.99
CA GLN A 226 11.00 12.47 13.57
C GLN A 226 10.72 13.31 12.33
N GLU A 227 11.42 14.43 12.15
CA GLU A 227 11.21 15.33 11.01
C GLU A 227 11.62 14.73 9.66
N SER A 228 12.32 13.59 9.65
CA SER A 228 12.59 12.84 8.42
C SER A 228 11.38 12.05 7.91
N LEU A 229 10.37 11.85 8.75
CA LEU A 229 9.19 11.07 8.40
C LEU A 229 8.10 11.95 7.78
N PRO A 230 7.32 11.44 6.80
CA PRO A 230 6.17 12.17 6.27
C PRO A 230 5.20 12.58 7.39
N SER A 231 4.64 13.78 7.31
CA SER A 231 3.78 14.34 8.36
C SER A 231 2.56 13.46 8.72
N SER A 232 1.94 12.82 7.74
CA SER A 232 0.85 11.86 7.94
C SER A 232 1.31 10.62 8.72
N TYR A 233 2.50 10.12 8.41
CA TYR A 233 3.10 8.98 9.07
C TYR A 233 3.57 9.32 10.49
N LYS A 234 4.16 10.51 10.69
CA LYS A 234 4.48 11.07 12.01
C LYS A 234 3.24 11.14 12.91
N SER A 235 2.12 11.66 12.40
CA SER A 235 0.85 11.72 13.13
C SER A 235 0.33 10.32 13.50
N PHE A 236 0.43 9.37 12.58
CA PHE A 236 0.07 7.97 12.84
C PHE A 236 0.95 7.35 13.95
N LEU A 237 2.27 7.50 13.86
CA LEU A 237 3.20 6.97 14.85
C LEU A 237 3.03 7.64 16.22
N ASN A 238 2.81 8.95 16.29
CA ASN A 238 2.52 9.64 17.56
C ASN A 238 1.23 9.09 18.19
N LYS A 239 0.19 8.87 17.38
CA LYS A 239 -1.08 8.31 17.85
C LYS A 239 -0.92 6.88 18.38
N GLN A 240 -0.17 6.02 17.69
CA GLN A 240 0.02 4.63 18.13
C GLN A 240 1.04 4.50 19.26
N GLY A 241 2.12 5.27 19.18
CA GLY A 241 3.16 5.39 20.19
C GLY A 241 2.62 5.91 21.52
N GLY A 242 1.56 6.73 21.49
CA GLY A 242 0.76 7.03 22.68
C GLY A 242 1.50 7.79 23.77
N LYS A 243 2.58 8.48 23.39
CA LYS A 243 3.38 9.33 24.26
C LYS A 243 3.35 10.76 23.73
N ASP A 244 3.50 11.70 24.65
CA ASP A 244 3.66 13.10 24.31
C ASP A 244 5.01 13.36 23.63
N LEU A 245 5.05 14.40 22.80
CA LEU A 245 6.26 14.79 22.08
C LEU A 245 7.40 15.17 23.03
N SER A 246 7.09 15.76 24.19
CA SER A 246 8.08 16.10 25.21
C SER A 246 8.73 14.87 25.83
N ILE A 247 7.98 13.78 26.05
CA ILE A 247 8.53 12.51 26.54
C ILE A 247 9.49 11.93 25.48
N LEU A 248 9.08 11.95 24.21
CA LEU A 248 9.90 11.41 23.14
C LEU A 248 11.19 12.21 22.93
N GLN A 249 11.13 13.54 23.05
CA GLN A 249 12.31 14.39 23.02
C GLN A 249 13.24 14.09 24.21
N GLY A 250 12.68 13.83 25.41
CA GLY A 250 13.47 13.36 26.55
C GLY A 250 14.19 12.03 26.28
N VAL A 251 13.50 11.06 25.66
CA VAL A 251 14.10 9.77 25.26
C VAL A 251 15.19 9.98 24.19
N LYS A 252 14.99 10.93 23.27
CA LYS A 252 16.00 11.29 22.27
C LYS A 252 17.24 11.91 22.91
N ASP A 253 17.07 12.90 23.79
CA ASP A 253 18.18 13.57 24.48
C ASP A 253 19.04 12.52 25.22
N ILE A 254 18.39 11.57 25.92
CA ILE A 254 19.02 10.42 26.55
C ILE A 254 19.79 9.56 25.54
N ALA A 255 19.15 9.16 24.44
CA ALA A 255 19.76 8.29 23.43
C ALA A 255 20.98 8.94 22.74
N THR A 256 21.01 10.28 22.66
CA THR A 256 22.11 11.06 22.07
C THR A 256 23.15 11.53 23.09
N ALA A 257 23.02 11.14 24.36
CA ALA A 257 23.86 11.62 25.46
C ALA A 257 23.94 13.16 25.55
N GLN A 258 22.86 13.86 25.17
CA GLN A 258 22.75 15.31 25.29
C GLN A 258 22.13 15.69 26.65
N PRO A 259 22.49 16.85 27.23
CA PRO A 259 21.86 17.32 28.46
C PRO A 259 20.36 17.51 28.23
N PHE A 260 19.55 17.16 29.22
CA PHE A 260 18.11 17.26 29.11
C PHE A 260 17.65 18.71 28.91
N THR A 261 17.05 18.99 27.76
CA THR A 261 16.56 20.34 27.44
C THR A 261 15.11 20.57 27.88
N ASN A 262 14.35 19.49 28.12
CA ASN A 262 12.88 19.53 28.19
C ASN A 262 12.25 18.93 29.47
N LEU A 263 13.00 18.77 30.58
CA LEU A 263 12.48 18.15 31.81
C LEU A 263 11.19 18.81 32.33
N ARG A 264 11.14 20.15 32.36
CA ARG A 264 9.95 20.91 32.80
C ARG A 264 8.71 20.65 31.94
N ALA A 265 8.89 20.38 30.64
CA ALA A 265 7.78 20.07 29.74
C ALA A 265 7.21 18.67 30.03
N ILE A 266 8.08 17.71 30.38
CA ILE A 266 7.69 16.36 30.78
C ILE A 266 6.93 16.40 32.12
N GLU A 267 7.42 17.14 33.11
CA GLU A 267 6.73 17.34 34.39
C GLU A 267 5.34 17.97 34.19
N LYS A 268 5.25 19.03 33.36
CA LYS A 268 3.98 19.69 33.03
C LYS A 268 2.99 18.71 32.37
N TYR A 269 3.47 17.85 31.48
CA TYR A 269 2.64 16.82 30.85
C TYR A 269 2.09 15.85 31.90
N TYR A 270 2.94 15.27 32.75
CA TYR A 270 2.46 14.33 33.77
C TYR A 270 1.51 14.99 34.78
N LYS A 271 1.77 16.25 35.16
CA LYS A 271 0.85 17.03 35.98
C LYS A 271 -0.52 17.22 35.33
N SER A 272 -0.57 17.41 34.00
CA SER A 272 -1.83 17.48 33.26
C SER A 272 -2.60 16.16 33.19
N VAL A 273 -1.88 15.04 33.33
CA VAL A 273 -2.44 13.67 33.38
C VAL A 273 -2.75 13.25 34.83
N GLY A 274 -2.48 14.11 35.82
CA GLY A 274 -2.77 13.86 37.24
C GLY A 274 -1.68 13.10 37.99
N VAL A 275 -0.47 13.01 37.44
CA VAL A 275 0.70 12.38 38.09
C VAL A 275 1.72 13.45 38.42
N ASP A 276 1.99 13.67 39.71
CA ASP A 276 3.05 14.60 40.13
C ASP A 276 4.39 13.87 40.14
N ILE A 277 5.34 14.39 39.36
CA ILE A 277 6.68 13.83 39.21
C ILE A 277 7.65 15.01 39.24
N LYS A 278 8.68 14.91 40.07
CA LYS A 278 9.82 15.82 40.06
C LYS A 278 10.98 15.15 39.35
N LEU A 279 11.45 15.75 38.27
CA LEU A 279 12.58 15.31 37.45
C LEU A 279 13.75 16.27 37.69
N ASP A 280 14.85 15.74 38.21
CA ASP A 280 16.08 16.48 38.49
C ASP A 280 17.14 16.07 37.44
N PRO A 281 17.85 17.03 36.85
CA PRO A 281 18.88 16.79 35.84
C PRO A 281 20.07 15.93 36.32
N THR A 282 20.26 15.75 37.63
CA THR A 282 21.33 14.92 38.22
C THR A 282 20.91 13.47 38.49
N MET A 283 19.62 13.16 38.36
CA MET A 283 19.09 11.83 38.64
C MET A 283 19.31 10.86 37.46
N LYS A 284 19.57 9.56 37.76
CA LYS A 284 19.58 8.48 36.76
C LYS A 284 18.15 8.19 36.31
N VAL A 285 17.57 8.96 35.39
CA VAL A 285 16.15 8.82 35.03
C VAL A 285 15.90 8.34 33.60
N PRO A 286 15.61 7.04 33.41
CA PRO A 286 15.02 6.56 32.16
C PRO A 286 13.57 6.08 32.26
N CYS A 287 13.23 5.40 33.36
CA CYS A 287 11.94 4.75 33.54
C CYS A 287 10.84 5.74 33.96
N THR A 288 11.13 6.65 34.88
CA THR A 288 10.18 7.67 35.36
C THR A 288 9.75 8.63 34.23
N ILE A 289 10.60 8.87 33.23
CA ILE A 289 10.24 9.66 32.05
C ILE A 289 9.19 8.93 31.19
N ILE A 290 9.30 7.61 31.09
CA ILE A 290 8.43 6.79 30.23
C ILE A 290 7.09 6.48 30.91
N HIS A 291 7.07 6.15 32.20
CA HIS A 291 5.86 5.68 32.88
C HIS A 291 5.58 6.34 34.23
N GLY A 292 6.31 7.40 34.57
CA GLY A 292 6.14 8.11 35.84
C GLY A 292 6.31 7.19 37.04
N ASN A 293 5.39 7.31 38.00
CA ASN A 293 5.41 6.56 39.25
C ASN A 293 4.83 5.13 39.13
N GLU A 294 4.43 4.68 37.94
CA GLU A 294 3.95 3.31 37.75
C GLU A 294 5.11 2.31 37.68
N SER A 295 4.85 1.03 37.96
CA SER A 295 5.82 -0.03 37.70
C SER A 295 5.89 -0.36 36.20
N CYS A 296 7.07 -0.77 35.70
CA CYS A 296 7.27 -1.07 34.28
C CYS A 296 6.27 -2.10 33.74
N VAL A 297 5.93 -3.12 34.54
CA VAL A 297 4.99 -4.19 34.15
C VAL A 297 3.56 -3.65 34.08
N LYS A 298 3.13 -2.90 35.10
CA LYS A 298 1.81 -2.27 35.12
C LYS A 298 1.65 -1.35 33.92
N HIS A 299 2.66 -0.53 33.63
CA HIS A 299 2.69 0.34 32.47
C HIS A 299 2.60 -0.42 31.14
N GLY A 300 3.35 -1.53 31.00
CA GLY A 300 3.32 -2.35 29.79
C GLY A 300 1.93 -2.91 29.49
N VAL A 301 1.22 -3.39 30.53
CA VAL A 301 -0.13 -3.94 30.40
C VAL A 301 -1.17 -2.85 30.13
N THR A 302 -1.13 -1.74 30.87
CA THR A 302 -2.08 -0.63 30.66
C THR A 302 -1.90 -0.02 29.27
N PHE A 303 -0.65 0.18 28.83
CA PHE A 303 -0.34 0.66 27.49
C PHE A 303 -0.78 -0.33 26.41
N PHE A 304 -0.62 -1.64 26.62
CA PHE A 304 -1.11 -2.66 25.69
C PHE A 304 -2.61 -2.59 25.45
N LEU A 305 -3.41 -2.50 26.51
CA LEU A 305 -4.86 -2.38 26.38
C LEU A 305 -5.25 -1.08 25.67
N GLN A 306 -4.56 0.02 25.96
CA GLN A 306 -4.77 1.30 25.28
C GLN A 306 -4.37 1.24 23.80
N ALA A 307 -3.23 0.62 23.48
CA ALA A 307 -2.73 0.44 22.12
C ALA A 307 -3.69 -0.42 21.30
N TYR A 308 -4.23 -1.50 21.87
CA TYR A 308 -5.25 -2.33 21.22
C TYR A 308 -6.50 -1.53 20.86
N LYS A 309 -7.02 -0.72 21.81
CA LYS A 309 -8.17 0.17 21.56
C LYS A 309 -7.88 1.22 20.48
N ARG A 310 -6.65 1.73 20.38
CA ARG A 310 -6.23 2.68 19.33
C ARG A 310 -6.03 2.01 17.96
N ALA A 311 -5.63 0.75 17.93
CA ALA A 311 -5.39 -0.01 16.70
C ALA A 311 -6.68 -0.43 15.99
N LEU A 312 -7.72 -0.83 16.74
CA LEU A 312 -9.02 -1.27 16.18
C LEU A 312 -9.63 -0.33 15.13
N PRO A 313 -9.84 0.99 15.39
CA PRO A 313 -10.47 1.88 14.42
C PRO A 313 -9.62 2.13 13.17
N VAL A 314 -8.33 1.77 13.18
CA VAL A 314 -7.45 1.85 12.01
C VAL A 314 -7.64 0.64 11.11
N TYR A 315 -7.70 -0.56 11.69
CA TYR A 315 -7.78 -1.81 10.91
C TYR A 315 -9.21 -2.16 10.48
N VAL A 316 -10.23 -1.81 11.26
CA VAL A 316 -11.63 -2.09 10.90
C VAL A 316 -11.98 -1.61 9.48
N PRO A 317 -11.73 -0.34 9.09
CA PRO A 317 -12.02 0.10 7.73
C PRO A 317 -11.20 -0.64 6.66
N VAL A 318 -9.93 -0.96 6.98
CA VAL A 318 -8.99 -1.59 6.03
C VAL A 318 -9.43 -3.01 5.68
N TYR A 319 -10.01 -3.76 6.61
CA TYR A 319 -10.53 -5.10 6.34
C TYR A 319 -11.98 -5.08 5.85
N LEU A 320 -12.80 -4.16 6.38
CA LEU A 320 -14.22 -4.11 6.08
C LEU A 320 -14.48 -3.54 4.67
N ILE A 321 -13.77 -2.50 4.25
CA ILE A 321 -14.01 -1.86 2.94
C ILE A 321 -13.73 -2.82 1.77
N PRO A 322 -12.58 -3.52 1.69
CA PRO A 322 -12.34 -4.50 0.64
C PRO A 322 -13.33 -5.65 0.67
N ALA A 323 -13.72 -6.13 1.86
CA ALA A 323 -14.74 -7.17 1.99
C ALA A 323 -16.09 -6.70 1.40
N LEU A 324 -16.52 -5.47 1.70
CA LEU A 324 -17.75 -4.87 1.16
C LEU A 324 -17.70 -4.66 -0.36
N ILE A 325 -16.54 -4.26 -0.90
CA ILE A 325 -16.39 -3.96 -2.34
C ILE A 325 -16.32 -5.25 -3.17
N VAL A 326 -15.48 -6.21 -2.75
CA VAL A 326 -15.13 -7.40 -3.53
C VAL A 326 -16.18 -8.50 -3.33
N HIS A 327 -16.64 -8.71 -2.10
CA HIS A 327 -17.55 -9.82 -1.76
C HIS A 327 -19.01 -9.37 -1.60
N ARG A 328 -19.42 -8.26 -2.24
CA ARG A 328 -20.80 -7.72 -2.12
C ARG A 328 -21.89 -8.76 -2.38
N GLN A 329 -21.65 -9.69 -3.29
CA GLN A 329 -22.62 -10.74 -3.67
C GLN A 329 -22.64 -11.89 -2.66
N ASP A 330 -21.50 -12.22 -2.05
CA ASP A 330 -21.39 -13.28 -1.04
C ASP A 330 -21.81 -12.81 0.35
N LEU A 331 -21.61 -11.54 0.67
CA LEU A 331 -22.03 -10.93 1.93
C LEU A 331 -23.55 -10.95 2.10
N LEU A 332 -24.30 -10.77 1.01
CA LEU A 332 -25.76 -10.84 1.02
C LEU A 332 -26.29 -12.28 1.22
N LYS A 333 -25.47 -13.31 0.97
CA LYS A 333 -25.86 -14.74 1.09
C LYS A 333 -25.31 -15.43 2.33
N LYS A 334 -24.10 -15.06 2.81
CA LYS A 334 -23.43 -15.63 4.01
C LYS A 334 -22.75 -14.52 4.82
N GLN A 335 -23.55 -13.64 5.42
CA GLN A 335 -23.10 -12.43 6.14
C GLN A 335 -22.15 -12.73 7.32
N TYR A 336 -22.42 -13.79 8.10
CA TYR A 336 -21.71 -14.05 9.36
C TYR A 336 -20.32 -14.69 9.19
N SER A 337 -20.10 -15.53 8.18
CA SER A 337 -18.81 -16.23 8.00
C SER A 337 -17.72 -15.30 7.46
N ILE A 338 -18.06 -14.42 6.51
CA ILE A 338 -17.11 -13.49 5.89
C ILE A 338 -16.80 -12.33 6.86
N LEU A 339 -17.82 -11.79 7.53
CA LEU A 339 -17.64 -10.75 8.53
C LEU A 339 -16.86 -11.27 9.74
N GLY A 340 -17.12 -12.49 10.19
CA GLY A 340 -16.36 -13.14 11.26
C GLY A 340 -14.87 -13.32 10.92
N LYS A 341 -14.55 -13.77 9.69
CA LYS A 341 -13.16 -13.86 9.20
C LYS A 341 -12.48 -12.48 9.14
N GLY A 342 -13.21 -11.45 8.68
CA GLY A 342 -12.72 -10.07 8.65
C GLY A 342 -12.49 -9.49 10.05
N LEU A 343 -13.39 -9.76 11.00
CA LEU A 343 -13.28 -9.32 12.39
C LEU A 343 -12.13 -10.05 13.10
N LEU A 344 -11.97 -11.35 12.87
CA LEU A 344 -10.85 -12.14 13.39
C LEU A 344 -9.51 -11.65 12.83
N GLY A 345 -9.47 -11.35 11.52
CA GLY A 345 -8.29 -10.73 10.89
C GLY A 345 -7.97 -9.36 11.49
N THR A 346 -9.00 -8.54 11.74
CA THR A 346 -8.85 -7.24 12.40
C THR A 346 -8.34 -7.38 13.83
N ALA A 347 -8.89 -8.33 14.60
CA ALA A 347 -8.48 -8.60 15.97
C ALA A 347 -7.03 -9.09 16.04
N ARG A 348 -6.64 -10.04 15.17
CA ARG A 348 -5.26 -10.55 15.07
C ARG A 348 -4.27 -9.45 14.69
N SER A 349 -4.59 -8.63 13.69
CA SER A 349 -3.71 -7.52 13.26
C SER A 349 -3.63 -6.39 14.29
N SER A 350 -4.73 -6.07 14.97
CA SER A 350 -4.73 -5.08 16.06
C SER A 350 -3.95 -5.59 17.27
N LEU A 351 -4.04 -6.89 17.57
CA LEU A 351 -3.25 -7.54 18.60
C LEU A 351 -1.76 -7.45 18.27
N PHE A 352 -1.38 -7.80 17.04
CA PHE A 352 0.00 -7.68 16.57
C PHE A 352 0.54 -6.25 16.74
N LEU A 353 -0.20 -5.24 16.30
CA LEU A 353 0.23 -3.85 16.43
C LEU A 353 0.30 -3.39 17.89
N ALA A 354 -0.67 -3.77 18.72
CA ALA A 354 -0.69 -3.42 20.14
C ALA A 354 0.51 -4.03 20.85
N THR A 355 0.76 -5.32 20.64
CA THR A 355 1.92 -5.99 21.21
C THR A 355 3.21 -5.38 20.70
N TYR A 356 3.32 -5.05 19.41
CA TYR A 356 4.47 -4.35 18.83
C TYR A 356 4.77 -3.03 19.55
N CYS A 357 3.77 -2.18 19.77
CA CYS A 357 3.97 -0.89 20.44
C CYS A 357 4.31 -1.05 21.93
N SER A 358 3.63 -1.95 22.64
CA SER A 358 3.89 -2.18 24.08
C SER A 358 5.27 -2.73 24.33
N SER A 359 5.68 -3.67 23.48
CA SER A 359 6.93 -4.37 23.63
C SER A 359 8.13 -3.45 23.31
N ALA A 360 7.97 -2.46 22.42
CA ALA A 360 8.97 -1.41 22.20
C ALA A 360 9.24 -0.59 23.48
N TRP A 361 8.18 -0.16 24.19
CA TRP A 361 8.31 0.57 25.45
C TRP A 361 8.83 -0.32 26.58
N ALA A 362 8.30 -1.53 26.72
CA ALA A 362 8.74 -2.48 27.73
C ALA A 362 10.24 -2.81 27.59
N TRP A 363 10.72 -3.00 26.36
CA TRP A 363 12.12 -3.28 26.10
C TRP A 363 13.02 -2.08 26.38
N THR A 364 12.53 -0.87 26.08
CA THR A 364 13.24 0.36 26.43
C THR A 364 13.43 0.45 27.95
N CYS A 365 12.38 0.20 28.74
CA CYS A 365 12.49 0.12 30.20
C CYS A 365 13.42 -1.01 30.68
N LEU A 366 13.40 -2.18 30.03
CA LEU A 366 14.26 -3.31 30.39
C LEU A 366 15.73 -2.96 30.19
N LEU A 367 16.09 -2.44 29.00
CA LEU A 367 17.47 -2.05 28.68
C LEU A 367 17.99 -0.97 29.62
N PHE A 368 17.14 0.00 29.95
CA PHE A 368 17.48 1.05 30.90
C PHE A 368 17.76 0.51 32.30
N ARG A 369 17.01 -0.51 32.74
CA ARG A 369 17.25 -1.18 34.01
C ARG A 369 18.55 -2.01 33.99
N THR A 370 18.91 -2.61 32.87
CA THR A 370 20.08 -3.50 32.80
C THR A 370 21.40 -2.77 32.56
N PHE A 371 21.41 -1.69 31.77
CA PHE A 371 22.63 -1.01 31.36
C PHE A 371 22.85 0.35 32.02
N GLU A 372 21.84 0.88 32.74
CA GLU A 372 21.83 2.22 33.36
C GLU A 372 22.23 3.39 32.43
N THR A 373 22.36 3.11 31.14
CA THR A 373 22.84 3.98 30.07
C THR A 373 22.00 3.73 28.82
N CYS A 374 21.85 4.76 27.98
CA CYS A 374 21.27 4.61 26.65
C CYS A 374 22.31 5.00 25.63
N ASN A 375 22.64 4.05 24.76
CA ASN A 375 23.39 4.34 23.56
C ASN A 375 22.46 4.15 22.36
N ILE A 376 22.69 4.91 21.28
CA ILE A 376 22.03 4.75 19.98
C ILE A 376 21.95 3.27 19.52
N PRO A 377 23.03 2.46 19.59
CA PRO A 377 22.97 1.03 19.27
C PRO A 377 22.06 0.23 20.22
N LEU A 378 21.95 0.62 21.49
CA LEU A 378 21.08 -0.04 22.46
C LEU A 378 19.60 0.20 22.12
N VAL A 379 19.26 1.44 21.70
CA VAL A 379 17.93 1.76 21.17
C VAL A 379 17.65 0.98 19.88
N ALA A 380 18.63 0.87 18.98
CA ALA A 380 18.48 0.07 17.76
C ALA A 380 18.26 -1.42 18.07
N ILE A 381 19.05 -2.01 18.97
CA ILE A 381 18.91 -3.40 19.44
C ILE A 381 17.56 -3.61 20.13
N ALA A 382 17.09 -2.61 20.89
CA ALA A 382 15.77 -2.61 21.49
C ALA A 382 14.68 -2.88 20.48
N THR A 383 14.78 -2.24 19.32
CA THR A 383 13.78 -2.35 18.28
C THR A 383 13.85 -3.65 17.49
N VAL A 384 14.91 -4.47 17.62
CA VAL A 384 15.13 -5.71 16.87
C VAL A 384 14.70 -6.94 17.67
N GLN A 385 15.13 -7.04 18.94
CA GLN A 385 14.92 -8.24 19.77
C GLN A 385 13.45 -8.48 20.15
N THR A 386 12.70 -7.41 20.33
CA THR A 386 11.26 -7.45 20.60
C THR A 386 10.46 -8.24 19.57
N LYS A 387 10.96 -8.35 18.33
CA LYS A 387 10.22 -8.83 17.17
C LYS A 387 10.55 -10.27 16.78
N ALA A 388 11.75 -10.75 17.11
CA ALA A 388 12.12 -12.15 16.94
C ALA A 388 11.28 -13.04 17.89
N ILE A 389 11.18 -12.64 19.16
CA ILE A 389 10.49 -13.42 20.19
C ILE A 389 8.98 -13.44 19.94
N LEU A 390 8.37 -12.30 19.60
CA LEU A 390 6.92 -12.21 19.47
C LEU A 390 6.33 -13.04 18.31
N ILE A 391 7.15 -13.32 17.29
CA ILE A 391 6.69 -13.98 16.08
C ILE A 391 6.97 -15.48 16.12
N THR A 392 7.99 -15.92 16.85
CA THR A 392 8.16 -17.35 17.17
C THR A 392 6.97 -17.93 17.94
N TYR A 393 6.25 -17.14 18.75
CA TYR A 393 5.05 -17.60 19.47
C TYR A 393 3.74 -17.52 18.66
N HIS A 394 3.73 -16.83 17.51
CA HIS A 394 2.50 -16.58 16.74
C HIS A 394 2.49 -17.21 15.34
N CYS A 395 3.56 -17.91 14.98
CA CYS A 395 3.74 -18.63 13.72
C CYS A 395 3.37 -20.11 13.86
#